data_AF-A0A956CWN7-F1
#
_entry.id   AF-A0A956CWN7-F1
#
_cell.length_a   1.000
_cell.length_b   1.000
_cell.length_c   1.000
_cell.angle_alpha   90.00
_cell.angle_beta   90.00
_cell.angle_gamma   90.00
#
_symmetry.space_group_name_H-M   'P 1'
#
loop_
_entity.id
_entity.type
_entity.pdbx_description
1 polymer ?
#
loop_
_entity_poly.entity_id
_entity_poly.type
_entity_poly.pdbx_seq_one_letter_code
_entity_poly.pdbx_strand_id
1 'polypeptide(L)'
;MQGFDVNRFLVERRSEWDELESLLARVEREGMKALGIDGARRFGKLYRSVSSDLIRARTELVDVAVIDYLNDLVARSYAQIHAGTGQRGKRLLAFFLEEFPRLFRMEWKLIALSAGLFFAGGAVGAVAVAVDADALGVVIPEQHQAWTPEERIERDTERGEHGGHEAAQFSSFLFTHNIQVSFLVFAMGLTFGVGTVSLMFYNGVPIGALAMQYHEAGQDLFFWAWILPHGIPEMTSIFVAGGAGLLLARGLLVPGRRRRRDALLAEAKRAARLVVGVMPVLVVAGLIEGTISQIHEPTIPYWLKLLFALLVGTGLFAWLMLAGRRRAEA
;
A
#
# COMPACT_ATOMS: atom_id res chain seq x y z
N MET A 1 38.89 -13.66 -46.24
CA MET A 1 38.19 -13.04 -45.11
C MET A 1 38.85 -13.58 -43.85
N GLN A 2 39.52 -12.73 -43.06
CA GLN A 2 40.08 -13.16 -41.77
C GLN A 2 38.91 -13.49 -40.83
N GLY A 3 38.89 -14.69 -40.26
CA GLY A 3 37.88 -15.11 -39.29
C GLY A 3 37.95 -14.27 -38.01
N PHE A 4 36.83 -14.19 -37.28
CA PHE A 4 36.76 -13.51 -36.00
C PHE A 4 37.73 -14.17 -34.99
N ASP A 5 38.69 -13.38 -34.48
CA ASP A 5 39.62 -13.82 -33.45
C ASP A 5 39.10 -13.40 -32.07
N VAL A 6 38.56 -14.38 -31.35
CA VAL A 6 37.99 -14.20 -30.00
C VAL A 6 39.04 -13.65 -29.02
N ASN A 7 40.26 -14.18 -29.03
CA ASN A 7 41.29 -13.80 -28.06
C ASN A 7 41.74 -12.36 -28.28
N ARG A 8 41.93 -11.98 -29.55
CA ARG A 8 42.24 -10.60 -29.91
C ARG A 8 41.13 -9.64 -29.51
N PHE A 9 39.87 -10.00 -29.77
CA PHE A 9 38.71 -9.22 -29.34
C PHE A 9 38.66 -9.03 -27.82
N LEU A 10 38.88 -10.08 -27.04
CA LEU A 10 38.91 -10.00 -25.58
C LEU A 10 40.00 -9.07 -25.07
N VAL A 11 41.21 -9.16 -25.63
CA VAL A 11 42.35 -8.32 -25.22
C VAL A 11 42.14 -6.84 -25.60
N GLU A 12 41.67 -6.57 -26.82
CA GLU A 12 41.51 -5.20 -27.32
C GLU A 12 40.38 -4.44 -26.61
N ARG A 13 39.31 -5.13 -26.20
CA ARG A 13 38.09 -4.49 -25.68
C ARG A 13 38.01 -4.43 -24.16
N ARG A 14 38.77 -5.26 -23.44
CA ARG A 14 38.73 -5.35 -21.97
C ARG A 14 38.95 -4.01 -21.27
N SER A 15 39.87 -3.18 -21.76
CA SER A 15 40.13 -1.86 -21.17
C SER A 15 38.90 -0.93 -21.18
N GLU A 16 38.09 -0.96 -22.25
CA GLU A 16 36.85 -0.19 -22.32
C GLU A 16 35.75 -0.75 -21.41
N TRP A 17 35.74 -2.06 -21.20
CA TRP A 17 34.79 -2.72 -20.29
C TRP A 17 35.09 -2.35 -18.84
N ASP A 18 36.36 -2.45 -18.44
CA ASP A 18 36.83 -2.08 -17.11
C ASP A 18 36.59 -0.58 -16.82
N GLU A 19 36.80 0.28 -17.83
CA GLU A 19 36.50 1.72 -17.70
C GLU A 19 35.01 1.96 -17.52
N LEU A 20 34.14 1.31 -18.31
CA LEU A 20 32.69 1.44 -18.17
C LEU A 20 32.23 0.97 -16.79
N GLU A 21 32.77 -0.15 -16.30
CA GLU A 21 32.46 -0.72 -14.99
C GLU A 21 32.86 0.24 -13.86
N SER A 22 34.05 0.84 -13.94
CA SER A 22 34.52 1.82 -12.96
C SER A 22 33.64 3.08 -12.91
N LEU A 23 33.23 3.59 -14.08
CA LEU A 23 32.34 4.75 -14.18
C LEU A 23 30.93 4.40 -13.71
N LEU A 24 30.43 3.21 -14.05
CA LEU A 24 29.12 2.72 -13.60
C LEU A 24 29.07 2.63 -12.07
N ALA A 25 30.08 2.05 -11.43
CA ALA A 25 30.15 1.94 -9.97
C ALA A 25 30.09 3.33 -9.28
N ARG A 26 30.73 4.34 -9.88
CA ARG A 26 30.68 5.71 -9.40
C ARG A 26 29.30 6.36 -9.60
N VAL A 27 28.67 6.14 -10.76
CA VAL A 27 27.30 6.61 -11.05
C VAL A 27 26.27 5.96 -10.14
N GLU A 28 26.41 4.67 -9.83
CA GLU A 28 25.50 3.96 -8.94
C GLU A 28 25.57 4.48 -7.49
N ARG A 29 26.75 4.91 -7.03
CA ARG A 29 26.95 5.50 -5.71
C ARG A 29 26.56 6.97 -5.61
N GLU A 30 27.03 7.79 -6.55
CA GLU A 30 27.02 9.26 -6.43
C GLU A 30 26.08 9.93 -7.45
N GLY A 31 25.50 9.14 -8.36
CA GLY A 31 24.66 9.62 -9.44
C GLY A 31 25.44 10.16 -10.64
N MET A 32 24.74 10.31 -11.78
CA MET A 32 25.33 10.76 -13.04
C MET A 32 26.00 12.15 -12.95
N LYS A 33 25.56 13.00 -12.01
CA LYS A 33 26.13 14.33 -11.81
C LYS A 33 27.59 14.29 -11.34
N ALA A 34 28.00 13.25 -10.63
CA ALA A 34 29.36 13.12 -10.11
C ALA A 34 30.42 12.93 -11.20
N LEU A 35 30.02 12.51 -12.40
CA LEU A 35 30.91 12.36 -13.55
C LEU A 35 31.22 13.68 -14.27
N GLY A 36 30.47 14.77 -14.00
CA GLY A 36 30.52 15.98 -14.81
C GLY A 36 30.09 15.75 -16.27
N ILE A 37 30.17 16.79 -17.09
CA ILE A 37 29.72 16.74 -18.49
C ILE A 37 30.57 15.78 -19.33
N ASP A 38 31.90 15.84 -19.19
CA ASP A 38 32.81 15.03 -20.00
C ASP A 38 32.81 13.56 -19.58
N GLY A 39 32.74 13.28 -18.28
CA GLY A 39 32.60 11.92 -17.77
C GLY A 39 31.26 11.29 -18.18
N ALA A 40 30.15 12.05 -18.15
CA ALA A 40 28.86 11.57 -18.63
C ALA A 40 28.87 11.28 -20.15
N ARG A 41 29.55 12.12 -20.95
CA ARG A 41 29.76 11.85 -22.39
C ARG A 41 30.60 10.60 -22.63
N ARG A 42 31.68 10.41 -21.84
CA ARG A 42 32.53 9.21 -21.93
C ARG A 42 31.74 7.96 -21.57
N PHE A 43 30.98 8.00 -20.49
CA PHE A 43 30.08 6.93 -20.07
C PHE A 43 29.08 6.54 -21.16
N GLY A 44 28.40 7.52 -21.77
CA GLY A 44 27.46 7.26 -22.87
C GLY A 44 28.11 6.75 -24.16
N LYS A 45 29.39 7.08 -24.43
CA LYS A 45 30.15 6.49 -25.54
C LYS A 45 30.50 5.03 -25.24
N LEU A 46 31.06 4.75 -24.07
CA LEU A 46 31.43 3.40 -23.65
C LEU A 46 30.22 2.47 -23.59
N TYR A 47 29.08 2.92 -23.05
CA TYR A 47 27.84 2.14 -23.05
C TYR A 47 27.44 1.67 -24.48
N ARG A 48 27.49 2.55 -25.48
CA ARG A 48 27.18 2.18 -26.87
C ARG A 48 28.23 1.25 -27.48
N SER A 49 29.50 1.47 -27.13
CA SER A 49 30.65 0.63 -27.49
C SER A 49 30.42 -0.82 -27.01
N VAL A 50 30.19 -0.98 -25.70
CA VAL A 50 29.99 -2.28 -25.04
C VAL A 50 28.68 -2.95 -25.45
N SER A 51 27.62 -2.18 -25.73
CA SER A 51 26.38 -2.74 -26.31
C SER A 51 26.63 -3.37 -27.69
N SER A 52 27.51 -2.77 -28.50
CA SER A 52 27.91 -3.30 -29.80
C SER A 52 28.78 -4.56 -29.63
N ASP A 53 29.68 -4.56 -28.65
CA ASP A 53 30.50 -5.72 -28.29
C ASP A 53 29.65 -6.91 -27.83
N LEU A 54 28.59 -6.68 -27.04
CA LEU A 54 27.66 -7.72 -26.61
C LEU A 54 26.94 -8.36 -27.80
N ILE A 55 26.49 -7.57 -28.77
CA ILE A 55 25.85 -8.09 -29.99
C ILE A 55 26.86 -8.92 -30.78
N ARG A 56 28.10 -8.45 -30.90
CA ARG A 56 29.17 -9.18 -31.60
C ARG A 56 29.51 -10.49 -30.89
N ALA A 57 29.67 -10.47 -29.56
CA ALA A 57 29.96 -11.64 -28.75
C ALA A 57 28.86 -12.72 -28.85
N ARG A 58 27.59 -12.30 -28.90
CA ARG A 58 26.45 -13.20 -29.14
C ARG A 58 26.44 -13.82 -30.54
N THR A 59 26.85 -13.05 -31.54
CA THR A 59 26.81 -13.49 -32.94
C THR A 59 27.95 -14.46 -33.26
N GLU A 60 29.12 -14.26 -32.66
CA GLU A 60 30.33 -15.05 -32.87
C GLU A 60 30.50 -16.19 -31.85
N LEU A 61 29.45 -16.50 -31.07
CA LEU A 61 29.43 -17.59 -30.08
C LEU A 61 30.61 -17.57 -29.09
N VAL A 62 30.96 -16.39 -28.59
CA VAL A 62 31.96 -16.23 -27.51
C VAL A 62 31.47 -16.92 -26.23
N ASP A 63 32.39 -17.27 -25.34
CA ASP A 63 32.12 -17.88 -24.04
C ASP A 63 30.93 -17.22 -23.30
N VAL A 64 30.04 -18.04 -22.75
CA VAL A 64 28.81 -17.63 -22.07
C VAL A 64 29.10 -16.68 -20.91
N ALA A 65 30.20 -16.88 -20.17
CA ALA A 65 30.56 -16.02 -19.06
C ALA A 65 30.86 -14.58 -19.51
N VAL A 66 31.45 -14.40 -20.70
CA VAL A 66 31.71 -13.08 -21.27
C VAL A 66 30.40 -12.43 -21.72
N ILE A 67 29.51 -13.21 -22.34
CA ILE A 67 28.19 -12.71 -22.77
C ILE A 67 27.39 -12.23 -21.55
N ASP A 68 27.37 -12.99 -20.47
CA ASP A 68 26.65 -12.63 -19.24
C ASP A 68 27.24 -11.39 -18.57
N TYR A 69 28.58 -11.30 -18.48
CA TYR A 69 29.28 -10.12 -17.98
C TYR A 69 28.91 -8.85 -18.78
N LEU A 70 29.00 -8.91 -20.10
CA LEU A 70 28.66 -7.77 -20.97
C LEU A 70 27.17 -7.42 -20.88
N ASN A 71 26.30 -8.41 -20.74
CA ASN A 71 24.87 -8.21 -20.59
C ASN A 71 24.51 -7.50 -19.28
N ASP A 72 25.13 -7.87 -18.15
CA ASP A 72 24.95 -7.17 -16.86
C ASP A 72 25.42 -5.71 -16.95
N LEU A 73 26.63 -5.51 -17.49
CA LEU A 73 27.25 -4.20 -17.62
C LEU A 73 26.42 -3.24 -18.50
N VAL A 74 25.84 -3.75 -19.59
CA VAL A 74 24.93 -3.01 -20.48
C VAL A 74 23.60 -2.73 -19.80
N ALA A 75 22.98 -3.71 -19.13
CA ALA A 75 21.68 -3.55 -18.48
C ALA A 75 21.72 -2.49 -17.36
N ARG A 76 22.75 -2.53 -16.52
CA ARG A 76 22.94 -1.57 -15.42
C ARG A 76 23.26 -0.17 -15.94
N SER A 77 24.15 -0.07 -16.93
CA SER A 77 24.44 1.20 -17.62
C SER A 77 23.19 1.78 -18.30
N TYR A 78 22.36 0.97 -18.94
CA TYR A 78 21.09 1.39 -19.54
C TYR A 78 20.15 1.99 -18.49
N ALA A 79 20.03 1.34 -17.32
CA ALA A 79 19.23 1.85 -16.22
C ALA A 79 19.74 3.22 -15.75
N GLN A 80 21.04 3.48 -15.70
CA GLN A 80 21.55 4.80 -15.30
C GLN A 80 21.33 5.88 -16.35
N ILE A 81 21.45 5.55 -17.64
CA ILE A 81 21.28 6.52 -18.74
C ILE A 81 19.80 6.85 -18.95
N HIS A 82 18.91 5.86 -18.84
CA HIS A 82 17.50 6.01 -19.21
C HIS A 82 16.56 6.07 -18.02
N ALA A 83 16.90 5.48 -16.87
CA ALA A 83 16.10 5.56 -15.65
C ALA A 83 16.67 6.63 -14.71
N GLY A 84 16.37 7.90 -15.01
CA GLY A 84 16.89 9.07 -14.29
C GLY A 84 16.78 8.96 -12.75
N THR A 85 17.93 8.96 -12.08
CA THR A 85 18.07 8.79 -10.62
C THR A 85 17.47 9.94 -9.79
N GLY A 86 17.08 11.06 -10.41
CA GLY A 86 16.33 12.17 -9.79
C GLY A 86 14.80 12.12 -9.95
N GLN A 87 14.26 11.15 -10.70
CA GLN A 87 12.82 11.05 -10.96
C GLN A 87 12.07 10.14 -9.98
N ARG A 88 12.75 9.28 -9.22
CA ARG A 88 12.09 8.30 -8.33
C ARG A 88 11.21 8.98 -7.28
N GLY A 89 11.73 9.98 -6.56
CA GLY A 89 10.96 10.73 -5.57
C GLY A 89 9.80 11.51 -6.18
N LYS A 90 10.03 12.19 -7.31
CA LYS A 90 8.96 12.90 -8.04
C LYS A 90 7.87 11.96 -8.56
N ARG A 91 8.23 10.75 -9.01
CA ARG A 91 7.30 9.74 -9.49
C ARG A 91 6.49 9.12 -8.35
N LEU A 92 7.10 8.88 -7.19
CA LEU A 92 6.37 8.44 -6.00
C LEU A 92 5.38 9.53 -5.55
N LEU A 93 5.82 10.78 -5.47
CA LEU A 93 4.93 11.89 -5.12
C LEU A 93 3.79 12.06 -6.12
N ALA A 94 4.08 12.00 -7.43
CA ALA A 94 3.05 12.03 -8.48
C ALA A 94 2.08 10.86 -8.38
N PHE A 95 2.57 9.67 -8.01
CA PHE A 95 1.70 8.52 -7.78
C PHE A 95 0.69 8.80 -6.66
N PHE A 96 1.13 9.26 -5.49
CA PHE A 96 0.22 9.53 -4.36
C PHE A 96 -0.64 10.79 -4.55
N LEU A 97 -0.11 11.85 -5.16
CA LEU A 97 -0.86 13.10 -5.35
C LEU A 97 -1.79 13.08 -6.57
N GLU A 98 -1.53 12.23 -7.55
CA GLU A 98 -2.34 12.20 -8.78
C GLU A 98 -2.87 10.81 -9.15
N GLU A 99 -1.99 9.82 -9.29
CA GLU A 99 -2.38 8.53 -9.88
C GLU A 99 -3.29 7.71 -8.95
N PHE A 100 -2.99 7.66 -7.66
CA PHE A 100 -3.76 6.91 -6.68
C PHE A 100 -5.17 7.49 -6.47
N PRO A 101 -5.36 8.80 -6.22
CA PRO A 101 -6.71 9.39 -6.17
C PRO A 101 -7.50 9.19 -7.47
N ARG A 102 -6.85 9.28 -8.64
CA ARG A 102 -7.50 8.96 -9.93
C ARG A 102 -7.94 7.49 -9.99
N LEU A 103 -7.09 6.57 -9.54
CA LEU A 103 -7.37 5.14 -9.54
C LEU A 103 -8.51 4.78 -8.57
N PHE A 104 -8.50 5.37 -7.36
CA PHE A 104 -9.59 5.26 -6.40
C PHE A 104 -10.93 5.68 -7.02
N ARG A 105 -10.97 6.85 -7.66
CA ARG A 105 -12.18 7.34 -8.34
C ARG A 105 -12.58 6.51 -9.56
N MET A 106 -11.63 5.84 -10.22
CA MET A 106 -11.94 4.97 -11.35
C MET A 106 -12.64 3.68 -10.89
N GLU A 107 -12.22 3.13 -9.74
CA GLU A 107 -12.72 1.85 -9.22
C GLU A 107 -13.69 2.03 -8.03
N TRP A 108 -14.23 3.24 -7.83
CA TRP A 108 -15.05 3.61 -6.67
C TRP A 108 -16.25 2.67 -6.43
N LYS A 109 -16.83 2.09 -7.49
CA LYS A 109 -17.99 1.20 -7.38
C LYS A 109 -17.66 -0.08 -6.62
N LEU A 110 -16.48 -0.65 -6.86
CA LEU A 110 -16.05 -1.87 -6.16
C LEU A 110 -15.62 -1.55 -4.73
N ILE A 111 -15.03 -0.37 -4.50
CA ILE A 111 -14.70 0.11 -3.16
C ILE A 111 -15.99 0.39 -2.36
N ALA A 112 -17.00 1.00 -2.96
CA ALA A 112 -18.31 1.24 -2.35
C ALA A 112 -19.07 -0.07 -2.08
N LEU A 113 -18.98 -1.05 -2.99
CA LEU A 113 -19.52 -2.39 -2.74
C LEU A 113 -18.83 -3.06 -1.55
N SER A 114 -17.49 -2.97 -1.48
CA SER A 114 -16.69 -3.44 -0.34
C SER A 114 -17.14 -2.79 0.97
N ALA A 115 -17.27 -1.46 1.00
CA ALA A 115 -17.80 -0.72 2.15
C ALA A 115 -19.23 -1.15 2.52
N GLY A 116 -20.10 -1.35 1.52
CA GLY A 116 -21.47 -1.82 1.73
C GLY A 116 -21.54 -3.20 2.37
N LEU A 117 -20.67 -4.13 1.96
CA LEU A 117 -20.55 -5.46 2.58
C LEU A 117 -20.09 -5.38 4.03
N PHE A 118 -19.13 -4.50 4.32
CA PHE A 118 -18.68 -4.25 5.69
C PHE A 118 -19.81 -3.69 6.56
N PHE A 119 -20.50 -2.64 6.11
CA PHE A 119 -21.61 -2.07 6.87
C PHE A 119 -22.81 -3.03 6.99
N ALA A 120 -23.04 -3.90 6.01
CA ALA A 120 -24.03 -4.96 6.13
C ALA A 120 -23.67 -5.94 7.26
N GLY A 121 -22.38 -6.32 7.37
CA GLY A 121 -21.87 -7.08 8.50
C GLY A 121 -22.07 -6.35 9.82
N GLY A 122 -21.72 -5.06 9.88
CA GLY A 122 -21.93 -4.21 11.06
C GLY A 122 -23.40 -4.13 11.47
N ALA A 123 -24.32 -3.97 10.53
CA ALA A 123 -25.76 -3.99 10.82
C ALA A 123 -26.20 -5.33 11.44
N VAL A 124 -25.69 -6.45 10.92
CA VAL A 124 -25.96 -7.78 11.50
C VAL A 124 -25.38 -7.92 12.90
N GLY A 125 -24.15 -7.46 13.14
CA GLY A 125 -23.53 -7.46 14.47
C GLY A 125 -24.31 -6.61 15.48
N ALA A 126 -24.73 -5.41 15.07
CA ALA A 126 -25.52 -4.52 15.91
C ALA A 126 -26.90 -5.12 16.25
N VAL A 127 -27.60 -5.68 15.27
CA VAL A 127 -28.89 -6.36 15.49
C VAL A 127 -28.73 -7.59 16.37
N ALA A 128 -27.66 -8.36 16.21
CA ALA A 128 -27.41 -9.54 17.05
C ALA A 128 -27.34 -9.16 18.53
N VAL A 129 -26.56 -8.12 18.87
CA VAL A 129 -26.43 -7.63 20.25
C VAL A 129 -27.74 -7.03 20.78
N ALA A 130 -28.44 -6.25 19.95
CA ALA A 130 -29.72 -5.65 20.35
C ALA A 130 -30.84 -6.69 20.62
N VAL A 131 -30.74 -7.88 20.02
CA VAL A 131 -31.70 -8.98 20.23
C VAL A 131 -31.27 -9.87 21.39
N ASP A 132 -29.97 -10.12 21.52
CA ASP A 132 -29.39 -11.01 22.52
C ASP A 132 -28.03 -10.50 22.97
N ALA A 133 -27.96 -10.01 24.21
CA ALA A 133 -26.72 -9.53 24.81
C ALA A 133 -25.65 -10.64 24.93
N ASP A 134 -26.06 -11.91 25.02
CA ASP A 134 -25.13 -13.04 25.07
C ASP A 134 -24.44 -13.29 23.70
N ALA A 135 -24.97 -12.71 22.61
CA ALA A 135 -24.35 -12.77 21.29
C ALA A 135 -22.97 -12.10 21.27
N LEU A 136 -22.68 -11.17 22.19
CA LEU A 136 -21.37 -10.53 22.34
C LEU A 136 -20.24 -11.57 22.44
N GLY A 137 -20.46 -12.66 23.19
CA GLY A 137 -19.48 -13.73 23.40
C GLY A 137 -19.14 -14.54 22.13
N VAL A 138 -20.02 -14.50 21.13
CA VAL A 138 -19.86 -15.21 19.84
C VAL A 138 -19.34 -14.28 18.75
N VAL A 139 -19.73 -13.01 18.82
CA VAL A 139 -19.60 -12.03 17.73
C VAL A 139 -18.36 -11.15 17.90
N ILE A 140 -17.93 -10.91 19.13
CA ILE A 140 -16.76 -10.08 19.45
C ILE A 140 -15.54 -10.99 19.69
N PRO A 141 -14.33 -10.65 19.22
CA PRO A 141 -13.11 -11.37 19.59
C PRO A 141 -12.87 -11.37 21.12
N GLU A 142 -12.40 -12.48 21.70
CA GLU A 142 -12.18 -12.65 23.16
C GLU A 142 -11.46 -11.47 23.83
N GLN A 143 -10.50 -10.85 23.12
CA GLN A 143 -9.72 -9.69 23.59
C GLN A 143 -10.56 -8.46 23.93
N HIS A 144 -11.72 -8.29 23.30
CA HIS A 144 -12.63 -7.18 23.54
C HIS A 144 -13.82 -7.57 24.43
N GLN A 145 -13.97 -8.86 24.79
CA GLN A 145 -14.97 -9.34 25.75
C GLN A 145 -14.54 -9.14 27.21
N ALA A 146 -13.26 -8.82 27.44
CA ALA A 146 -12.67 -8.82 28.78
C ALA A 146 -13.22 -7.74 29.73
N TRP A 147 -13.82 -6.67 29.20
CA TRP A 147 -14.33 -5.54 29.99
C TRP A 147 -15.67 -5.06 29.43
N THR A 148 -16.59 -4.72 30.32
CA THR A 148 -17.76 -3.92 29.99
C THR A 148 -17.37 -2.50 29.54
N PRO A 149 -18.24 -1.76 28.83
CA PRO A 149 -17.99 -0.37 28.48
C PRO A 149 -17.57 0.50 29.67
N GLU A 150 -18.24 0.37 30.81
CA GLU A 150 -17.96 1.10 32.04
C GLU A 150 -16.59 0.76 32.61
N GLU A 151 -16.26 -0.53 32.74
CA GLU A 151 -14.96 -0.99 33.23
C GLU A 151 -13.80 -0.54 32.32
N ARG A 152 -14.02 -0.50 31.01
CA ARG A 152 -13.00 0.04 30.08
C ARG A 152 -12.77 1.52 30.32
N ILE A 153 -13.83 2.32 30.46
CA ILE A 153 -13.71 3.76 30.69
C ILE A 153 -13.00 4.04 32.01
N GLU A 154 -13.36 3.33 33.08
CA GLU A 154 -12.71 3.46 34.38
C GLU A 154 -11.22 3.15 34.28
N ARG A 155 -10.86 2.01 33.67
CA ARG A 155 -9.47 1.60 33.49
C ARG A 155 -8.66 2.57 32.62
N ASP A 156 -9.22 3.04 31.52
CA ASP A 156 -8.54 3.95 30.61
C ASP A 156 -8.39 5.36 31.20
N THR A 157 -9.31 5.75 32.10
CA THR A 157 -9.21 6.98 32.90
C THR A 157 -8.12 6.85 33.97
N GLU A 158 -8.05 5.71 34.66
CA GLU A 158 -7.06 5.43 35.72
C GLU A 158 -5.62 5.29 35.19
N ARG A 159 -5.44 4.75 33.98
CA ARG A 159 -4.11 4.55 33.38
C ARG A 159 -3.36 5.86 33.09
N GLY A 160 -4.07 6.98 32.89
CA GLY A 160 -3.47 8.29 32.60
C GLY A 160 -2.44 8.28 31.45
N GLU A 161 -1.52 9.26 31.43
CA GLU A 161 -0.45 9.38 30.41
C GLU A 161 0.67 8.30 30.53
N HIS A 162 0.66 7.46 31.56
CA HIS A 162 1.79 6.60 31.91
C HIS A 162 1.87 5.28 31.10
N GLY A 163 0.92 5.04 30.19
CA GLY A 163 0.84 3.83 29.37
C GLY A 163 1.63 3.84 28.06
N GLY A 164 2.53 4.80 27.82
CA GLY A 164 3.15 5.03 26.50
C GLY A 164 3.84 3.80 25.87
N HIS A 165 4.42 2.90 26.67
CA HIS A 165 5.04 1.68 26.16
C HIS A 165 4.01 0.59 25.81
N GLU A 166 2.97 0.40 26.62
CA GLU A 166 1.87 -0.52 26.34
C GLU A 166 1.03 -0.04 25.15
N ALA A 167 0.74 1.27 25.07
CA ALA A 167 0.03 1.89 23.96
C ALA A 167 0.80 1.75 22.63
N ALA A 168 2.12 1.91 22.65
CA ALA A 168 2.97 1.71 21.47
C ALA A 168 3.01 0.24 21.02
N GLN A 169 3.07 -0.72 21.97
CA GLN A 169 3.02 -2.16 21.65
C GLN A 169 1.67 -2.57 21.09
N PHE A 170 0.58 -2.09 21.70
CA PHE A 170 -0.79 -2.34 21.25
C PHE A 170 -1.05 -1.74 19.86
N SER A 171 -0.64 -0.49 19.62
CA SER A 171 -0.69 0.15 18.31
C SER A 171 0.13 -0.59 17.26
N SER A 172 1.32 -1.08 17.60
CA SER A 172 2.15 -1.88 16.68
C SER A 172 1.49 -3.21 16.30
N PHE A 173 0.83 -3.86 17.27
CA PHE A 173 0.06 -5.07 17.06
C PHE A 173 -1.14 -4.81 16.13
N LEU A 174 -1.96 -3.80 16.44
CA LEU A 174 -3.15 -3.48 15.64
C LEU A 174 -2.78 -3.00 14.24
N PHE A 175 -1.74 -2.18 14.10
CA PHE A 175 -1.19 -1.81 12.80
C PHE A 175 -0.80 -3.03 11.95
N THR A 176 -0.07 -3.99 12.54
CA THR A 176 0.35 -5.21 11.84
C THR A 176 -0.85 -6.08 11.47
N HIS A 177 -1.81 -6.22 12.39
CA HIS A 177 -3.05 -6.94 12.18
C HIS A 177 -3.86 -6.35 11.02
N ASN A 178 -4.04 -5.03 10.98
CA ASN A 178 -4.81 -4.33 9.96
C ASN A 178 -4.17 -4.43 8.56
N ILE A 179 -2.84 -4.44 8.50
CA ILE A 179 -2.11 -4.76 7.28
C ILE A 179 -2.40 -6.20 6.84
N GLN A 180 -2.28 -7.18 7.74
CA GLN A 180 -2.52 -8.59 7.43
C GLN A 180 -3.95 -8.83 6.93
N VAL A 181 -4.95 -8.28 7.62
CA VAL A 181 -6.36 -8.35 7.23
C VAL A 181 -6.57 -7.72 5.87
N SER A 182 -6.04 -6.51 5.63
CA SER A 182 -6.16 -5.82 4.33
C SER A 182 -5.56 -6.66 3.19
N PHE A 183 -4.37 -7.23 3.40
CA PHE A 183 -3.74 -8.12 2.42
C PHE A 183 -4.52 -9.40 2.19
N LEU A 184 -5.05 -10.02 3.25
CA LEU A 184 -5.84 -11.24 3.16
C LEU A 184 -7.14 -10.98 2.38
N VAL A 185 -7.88 -9.91 2.73
CA VAL A 185 -9.09 -9.47 2.03
C VAL A 185 -8.82 -9.26 0.53
N PHE A 186 -7.71 -8.60 0.18
CA PHE A 186 -7.28 -8.42 -1.20
C PHE A 186 -6.96 -9.77 -1.88
N ALA A 187 -6.12 -10.61 -1.26
CA ALA A 187 -5.65 -11.87 -1.83
C ALA A 187 -6.79 -12.87 -2.06
N MET A 188 -7.76 -12.89 -1.14
CA MET A 188 -8.96 -13.71 -1.25
C MET A 188 -9.84 -13.34 -2.45
N GLY A 189 -9.57 -12.24 -3.14
CA GLY A 189 -10.18 -11.91 -4.42
C GLY A 189 -9.94 -12.97 -5.50
N LEU A 190 -8.84 -13.73 -5.38
CA LEU A 190 -8.52 -14.86 -6.25
C LEU A 190 -9.48 -16.04 -6.10
N THR A 191 -10.24 -16.12 -5.00
CA THR A 191 -11.31 -17.11 -4.80
C THR A 191 -12.61 -16.72 -5.51
N PHE A 192 -12.49 -16.12 -6.71
CA PHE A 192 -13.61 -15.51 -7.45
C PHE A 192 -14.37 -14.46 -6.63
N GLY A 193 -13.69 -13.81 -5.68
CA GLY A 193 -14.26 -12.78 -4.80
C GLY A 193 -15.04 -13.31 -3.60
N VAL A 194 -15.33 -14.61 -3.50
CA VAL A 194 -16.11 -15.19 -2.39
C VAL A 194 -15.44 -14.88 -1.05
N GLY A 195 -14.14 -15.17 -0.93
CA GLY A 195 -13.42 -14.89 0.31
C GLY A 195 -13.30 -13.40 0.63
N THR A 196 -13.14 -12.51 -0.37
CA THR A 196 -13.18 -11.07 -0.15
C THR A 196 -14.54 -10.63 0.40
N VAL A 197 -15.63 -11.11 -0.19
CA VAL A 197 -17.00 -10.78 0.24
C VAL A 197 -17.23 -11.24 1.68
N SER A 198 -16.92 -12.51 1.97
CA SER A 198 -17.08 -13.07 3.32
C SER A 198 -16.25 -12.30 4.34
N LEU A 199 -14.97 -12.05 4.06
CA LEU A 199 -14.10 -11.33 5.00
C LEU A 199 -14.55 -9.89 5.21
N MET A 200 -14.95 -9.16 4.17
CA MET A 200 -15.48 -7.80 4.34
C MET A 200 -16.70 -7.77 5.25
N PHE A 201 -17.63 -8.72 5.06
CA PHE A 201 -18.79 -8.86 5.92
C PHE A 201 -18.39 -9.20 7.37
N TYR A 202 -17.57 -10.23 7.57
CA TYR A 202 -17.14 -10.66 8.91
C TYR A 202 -16.34 -9.59 9.66
N ASN A 203 -15.54 -8.77 8.97
CA ASN A 203 -14.79 -7.69 9.62
C ASN A 203 -15.71 -6.55 10.09
N GLY A 204 -16.86 -6.35 9.45
CA GLY A 204 -17.83 -5.35 9.88
C GLY A 204 -18.62 -5.75 11.13
N VAL A 205 -18.86 -7.06 11.30
CA VAL A 205 -19.69 -7.62 12.37
C VAL A 205 -19.24 -7.19 13.78
N PRO A 206 -17.96 -7.34 14.20
CA PRO A 206 -17.51 -6.89 15.52
C PRO A 206 -17.69 -5.39 15.76
N ILE A 207 -17.47 -4.55 14.74
CA ILE A 207 -17.60 -3.09 14.87
C ILE A 207 -19.05 -2.71 15.16
N GLY A 208 -20.01 -3.34 14.47
CA GLY A 208 -21.43 -3.10 14.72
C GLY A 208 -21.90 -3.62 16.08
N ALA A 209 -21.41 -4.79 16.48
CA ALA A 209 -21.70 -5.36 17.80
C ALA A 209 -21.20 -4.45 18.93
N LEU A 210 -19.94 -3.99 18.85
CA LEU A 210 -19.37 -3.04 19.80
C LEU A 210 -20.12 -1.71 19.79
N ALA A 211 -20.48 -1.17 18.61
CA ALA A 211 -21.24 0.06 18.53
C ALA A 211 -22.60 -0.05 19.26
N MET A 212 -23.31 -1.17 19.10
CA MET A 212 -24.56 -1.42 19.82
C MET A 212 -24.33 -1.57 21.33
N GLN A 213 -23.30 -2.33 21.75
CA GLN A 213 -22.98 -2.51 23.16
C GLN A 213 -22.73 -1.16 23.87
N TYR A 214 -21.95 -0.27 23.26
CA TYR A 214 -21.68 1.06 23.82
C TYR A 214 -22.91 1.97 23.76
N HIS A 215 -23.78 1.79 22.76
CA HIS A 215 -25.05 2.51 22.68
C HIS A 215 -25.99 2.12 23.82
N GLU A 216 -26.15 0.82 24.10
CA GLU A 216 -27.00 0.32 25.20
C GLU A 216 -26.47 0.75 26.58
N ALA A 217 -25.15 0.88 26.71
CA ALA A 217 -24.50 1.42 27.90
C ALA A 217 -24.59 2.96 28.03
N GLY A 218 -25.12 3.67 27.03
CA GLY A 218 -25.15 5.13 27.01
C GLY A 218 -23.77 5.80 26.85
N GLN A 219 -22.78 5.06 26.34
CA GLN A 219 -21.38 5.45 26.18
C GLN A 219 -21.00 5.80 24.72
N ASP A 220 -21.98 6.23 23.91
CA ASP A 220 -21.79 6.58 22.50
C ASP A 220 -20.65 7.59 22.28
N LEU A 221 -20.60 8.63 23.10
CA LEU A 221 -19.63 9.71 22.94
C LEU A 221 -18.20 9.20 23.12
N PHE A 222 -17.96 8.39 24.14
CA PHE A 222 -16.67 7.76 24.37
C PHE A 222 -16.30 6.86 23.18
N PHE A 223 -17.21 5.98 22.77
CA PHE A 223 -16.97 5.01 21.70
C PHE A 223 -16.55 5.67 20.39
N TRP A 224 -17.31 6.67 19.94
CA TRP A 224 -17.02 7.37 18.69
C TRP A 224 -15.76 8.24 18.79
N ALA A 225 -15.50 8.86 19.95
CA ALA A 225 -14.27 9.63 20.18
C ALA A 225 -13.02 8.75 20.28
N TRP A 226 -13.18 7.49 20.68
CA TRP A 226 -12.12 6.49 20.71
C TRP A 226 -11.82 5.96 19.31
N ILE A 227 -12.85 5.58 18.55
CA ILE A 227 -12.69 4.88 17.26
C ILE A 227 -12.47 5.83 16.08
N LEU A 228 -13.27 6.88 15.91
CA LEU A 228 -13.28 7.64 14.65
C LEU A 228 -11.92 8.27 14.25
N PRO A 229 -11.06 8.77 15.17
CA PRO A 229 -9.78 9.35 14.80
C PRO A 229 -8.91 8.46 13.90
N HIS A 230 -8.77 7.18 14.25
CA HIS A 230 -8.01 6.19 13.48
C HIS A 230 -8.90 5.31 12.59
N GLY A 231 -10.14 5.07 13.02
CA GLY A 231 -11.11 4.23 12.33
C GLY A 231 -11.47 4.74 10.95
N ILE A 232 -11.57 6.05 10.72
CA ILE A 232 -11.85 6.60 9.38
C ILE A 232 -10.75 6.21 8.36
N PRO A 233 -9.45 6.51 8.60
CA PRO A 233 -8.40 6.10 7.67
C PRO A 233 -8.23 4.58 7.58
N GLU A 234 -8.41 3.85 8.67
CA GLU A 234 -8.33 2.38 8.67
C GLU A 234 -9.46 1.71 7.88
N MET A 235 -10.72 2.10 8.14
CA MET A 235 -11.88 1.60 7.40
C MET A 235 -11.78 1.95 5.91
N THR A 236 -11.32 3.17 5.59
CA THR A 236 -11.05 3.53 4.19
C THR A 236 -10.02 2.58 3.55
N SER A 237 -9.00 2.18 4.31
CA SER A 237 -7.95 1.29 3.84
C SER A 237 -8.44 -0.13 3.58
N ILE A 238 -9.21 -0.73 4.49
CA ILE A 238 -9.81 -2.05 4.28
C ILE A 238 -10.85 -2.02 3.15
N PHE A 239 -11.59 -0.91 2.97
CA PHE A 239 -12.52 -0.76 1.84
C PHE A 239 -11.80 -0.75 0.49
N VAL A 240 -10.67 -0.04 0.41
CA VAL A 240 -9.81 -0.03 -0.79
C VAL A 240 -9.22 -1.43 -1.04
N ALA A 241 -8.77 -2.13 -0.01
CA ALA A 241 -8.25 -3.49 -0.12
C ALA A 241 -9.33 -4.49 -0.58
N GLY A 242 -10.54 -4.41 -0.03
CA GLY A 242 -11.68 -5.21 -0.48
C GLY A 242 -12.13 -4.87 -1.90
N GLY A 243 -12.15 -3.58 -2.26
CA GLY A 243 -12.37 -3.16 -3.65
C GLY A 243 -11.32 -3.72 -4.61
N ALA A 244 -10.06 -3.77 -4.19
CA ALA A 244 -8.97 -4.39 -4.94
C ALA A 244 -9.12 -5.92 -5.04
N GLY A 245 -9.60 -6.60 -4.00
CA GLY A 245 -9.94 -8.03 -4.06
C GLY A 245 -11.08 -8.31 -5.04
N LEU A 246 -12.15 -7.51 -4.99
CA LEU A 246 -13.26 -7.59 -5.95
C LEU A 246 -12.81 -7.26 -7.39
N LEU A 247 -11.76 -6.46 -7.56
CA LEU A 247 -11.14 -6.18 -8.85
C LEU A 247 -10.48 -7.45 -9.44
N LEU A 248 -9.79 -8.24 -8.61
CA LEU A 248 -9.27 -9.55 -9.03
C LEU A 248 -10.41 -10.49 -9.45
N ALA A 249 -11.48 -10.52 -8.66
CA ALA A 249 -12.67 -11.31 -8.96
C ALA A 249 -13.31 -10.91 -10.29
N ARG A 250 -13.39 -9.61 -10.59
CA ARG A 250 -13.86 -9.09 -11.88
C ARG A 250 -13.06 -9.65 -13.06
N GLY A 251 -11.73 -9.71 -12.94
CA GLY A 251 -10.86 -10.29 -13.98
C GLY A 251 -11.08 -11.79 -14.21
N LEU A 252 -11.47 -12.52 -13.17
CA LEU A 252 -11.78 -13.96 -13.22
C LEU A 252 -13.18 -14.25 -13.76
N LEU A 253 -14.18 -13.51 -13.28
CA LEU A 253 -15.61 -13.75 -13.52
C LEU A 253 -16.09 -13.12 -14.83
N VAL A 254 -15.62 -11.91 -15.14
CA VAL A 254 -16.11 -11.09 -16.26
C VAL A 254 -14.95 -10.66 -17.17
N PRO A 255 -14.26 -11.61 -17.85
CA PRO A 255 -13.07 -11.30 -18.66
C PRO A 255 -13.40 -10.57 -19.97
N GLY A 256 -14.68 -10.47 -20.35
CA GLY A 256 -15.12 -9.91 -21.62
C GLY A 256 -14.55 -10.69 -22.81
N ARG A 257 -13.91 -9.97 -23.74
CA ARG A 257 -13.27 -10.57 -24.95
C ARG A 257 -11.85 -11.08 -24.72
N ARG A 258 -11.29 -10.91 -23.52
CA ARG A 258 -9.92 -11.35 -23.20
C ARG A 258 -9.92 -12.78 -22.66
N ARG A 259 -8.79 -13.47 -22.75
CA ARG A 259 -8.59 -14.69 -21.96
C ARG A 259 -8.62 -14.33 -20.47
N ARG A 260 -9.15 -15.22 -19.62
CA ARG A 260 -9.25 -14.99 -18.17
C ARG A 260 -7.91 -14.58 -17.54
N ARG A 261 -6.81 -15.22 -17.96
CA ARG A 261 -5.46 -14.87 -17.49
C ARG A 261 -5.08 -13.43 -17.81
N ASP A 262 -5.36 -12.95 -19.02
CA ASP A 262 -5.00 -11.60 -19.46
C ASP A 262 -5.88 -10.55 -18.79
N ALA A 263 -7.17 -10.85 -18.61
CA ALA A 263 -8.08 -10.02 -17.83
C ALA A 263 -7.63 -9.91 -16.37
N LEU A 264 -7.35 -11.05 -15.72
CA LEU A 264 -6.83 -11.10 -14.36
C LEU A 264 -5.52 -10.30 -14.23
N LEU A 265 -4.57 -10.45 -15.15
CA LEU A 265 -3.29 -9.72 -15.08
C LEU A 265 -3.50 -8.21 -15.20
N ALA A 266 -4.43 -7.76 -16.04
CA ALA A 266 -4.77 -6.34 -16.18
C ALA A 266 -5.40 -5.78 -14.90
N GLU A 267 -6.35 -6.50 -14.30
CA GLU A 267 -7.00 -6.11 -13.06
C GLU A 267 -6.05 -6.18 -11.85
N ALA A 268 -5.19 -7.20 -11.79
CA ALA A 268 -4.19 -7.35 -10.73
C ALA A 268 -3.20 -6.19 -10.68
N LYS A 269 -2.79 -5.64 -11.82
CA LYS A 269 -1.94 -4.44 -11.87
C LYS A 269 -2.62 -3.22 -11.26
N ARG A 270 -3.93 -3.05 -11.48
CA ARG A 270 -4.71 -1.96 -10.87
C ARG A 270 -4.93 -2.21 -9.39
N ALA A 271 -5.26 -3.44 -9.01
CA ALA A 271 -5.51 -3.86 -7.64
C ALA A 271 -4.26 -3.65 -6.77
N ALA A 272 -3.09 -4.09 -7.26
CA ALA A 272 -1.82 -3.89 -6.57
C ALA A 272 -1.50 -2.40 -6.35
N ARG A 273 -1.80 -1.53 -7.32
CA ARG A 273 -1.64 -0.07 -7.16
C ARG A 273 -2.60 0.51 -6.13
N LEU A 274 -3.83 0.03 -6.02
CA LEU A 274 -4.76 0.43 -4.96
C LEU A 274 -4.22 0.05 -3.58
N VAL A 275 -3.76 -1.20 -3.42
CA VAL A 275 -3.21 -1.70 -2.14
C VAL A 275 -1.95 -0.91 -1.75
N VAL A 276 -0.99 -0.73 -2.67
CA VAL A 276 0.22 0.08 -2.40
C VAL A 276 -0.12 1.53 -2.09
N GLY A 277 -1.11 2.09 -2.79
CA GLY A 277 -1.52 3.48 -2.60
C GLY A 277 -2.17 3.76 -1.25
N VAL A 278 -2.80 2.76 -0.63
CA VAL A 278 -3.47 2.91 0.66
C VAL A 278 -2.59 2.58 1.87
N MET A 279 -1.44 1.93 1.68
CA MET A 279 -0.49 1.62 2.77
C MET A 279 -0.10 2.83 3.63
N PRO A 280 0.22 4.02 3.09
CA PRO A 280 0.54 5.17 3.93
C PRO A 280 -0.65 5.64 4.77
N VAL A 281 -1.87 5.43 4.30
CA VAL A 281 -3.09 5.76 5.06
C VAL A 281 -3.22 4.84 6.27
N LEU A 282 -2.92 3.54 6.13
CA LEU A 282 -2.83 2.61 7.27
C LEU A 282 -1.75 3.00 8.28
N VAL A 283 -0.60 3.48 7.81
CA VAL A 283 0.48 3.96 8.70
C VAL A 283 -0.01 5.16 9.51
N VAL A 284 -0.67 6.12 8.86
CA VAL A 284 -1.25 7.28 9.55
C VAL A 284 -2.34 6.83 10.54
N ALA A 285 -3.18 5.86 10.18
CA ALA A 285 -4.18 5.30 11.10
C ALA A 285 -3.53 4.71 12.35
N GLY A 286 -2.52 3.84 12.21
CA GLY A 286 -1.82 3.23 13.34
C GLY A 286 -1.12 4.27 14.22
N LEU A 287 -0.55 5.34 13.64
CA LEU A 287 0.03 6.44 14.41
C LEU A 287 -1.03 7.20 15.23
N ILE A 288 -2.20 7.48 14.65
CA ILE A 288 -3.32 8.12 15.36
C ILE A 288 -3.87 7.21 16.47
N GLU A 289 -3.93 5.91 16.20
CA GLU A 289 -4.35 4.90 17.15
C GLU A 289 -3.42 4.82 18.37
N GLY A 290 -2.11 4.79 18.14
CA GLY A 290 -1.11 4.72 19.22
C GLY A 290 -0.88 6.04 19.97
N THR A 291 -1.54 7.12 19.55
CA THR A 291 -1.41 8.44 20.17
C THR A 291 -2.78 8.97 20.59
N ILE A 292 -3.43 9.76 19.74
CA ILE A 292 -4.65 10.50 20.03
C ILE A 292 -5.77 9.59 20.52
N SER A 293 -5.89 8.38 19.96
CA SER A 293 -7.01 7.48 20.30
C SER A 293 -6.91 6.97 21.73
N GLN A 294 -5.70 6.71 22.26
CA GLN A 294 -5.50 6.21 23.63
C GLN A 294 -5.59 7.30 24.72
N ILE A 295 -5.57 8.58 24.36
CA ILE A 295 -5.61 9.69 25.32
C ILE A 295 -7.07 10.08 25.58
N HIS A 296 -7.53 9.93 26.82
CA HIS A 296 -8.93 10.17 27.21
C HIS A 296 -9.08 11.44 28.05
N GLU A 297 -10.32 11.74 28.47
CA GLU A 297 -10.57 12.83 29.42
C GLU A 297 -9.89 12.53 30.77
N PRO A 298 -9.40 13.55 31.50
CA PRO A 298 -9.54 14.99 31.22
C PRO A 298 -8.48 15.59 30.27
N THR A 299 -7.48 14.82 29.82
CA THR A 299 -6.35 15.33 29.02
C THR A 299 -6.77 15.84 27.64
N ILE A 300 -7.59 15.06 26.92
CA ILE A 300 -8.17 15.47 25.64
C ILE A 300 -9.69 15.30 25.70
N PRO A 301 -10.46 16.40 25.62
CA PRO A 301 -11.92 16.34 25.56
C PRO A 301 -12.42 15.55 24.35
N TYR A 302 -13.50 14.77 24.53
CA TYR A 302 -14.02 13.90 23.45
C TYR A 302 -14.45 14.69 22.20
N TRP A 303 -15.04 15.87 22.37
CA TRP A 303 -15.42 16.72 21.23
C TRP A 303 -14.22 17.14 20.37
N LEU A 304 -13.04 17.31 20.98
CA LEU A 304 -11.82 17.67 20.25
C LEU A 304 -11.29 16.47 19.45
N LYS A 305 -11.41 15.25 19.98
CA LYS A 305 -11.11 14.01 19.24
C LYS A 305 -12.05 13.85 18.03
N LEU A 306 -13.34 14.14 18.21
CA LEU A 306 -14.31 14.12 17.11
C LEU A 306 -14.04 15.19 16.06
N LEU A 307 -13.65 16.40 16.46
CA LEU A 307 -13.22 17.45 15.53
C LEU A 307 -11.97 17.02 14.76
N PHE A 308 -10.99 16.43 15.44
CA PHE A 308 -9.80 15.88 14.81
C PHE A 308 -10.14 14.79 13.79
N ALA A 309 -11.01 13.84 14.16
CA ALA A 309 -11.50 12.79 13.26
C ALA A 309 -12.20 13.39 12.02
N LEU A 310 -13.03 14.42 12.21
CA LEU A 310 -13.69 15.13 11.11
C LEU A 310 -12.66 15.79 10.18
N LEU A 311 -11.63 16.43 10.71
CA LEU A 311 -10.57 17.06 9.90
C LEU A 311 -9.73 16.03 9.13
N VAL A 312 -9.34 14.92 9.77
CA VAL A 312 -8.63 13.83 9.12
C VAL A 312 -9.49 13.19 8.03
N GLY A 313 -10.75 12.90 8.32
CA GLY A 313 -11.69 12.32 7.36
C GLY A 313 -11.95 13.24 6.18
N THR A 314 -12.27 14.51 6.42
CA THR A 314 -12.48 15.50 5.36
C THR A 314 -11.22 15.71 4.53
N GLY A 315 -10.04 15.78 5.13
CA GLY A 315 -8.76 15.87 4.43
C GLY A 315 -8.49 14.64 3.55
N LEU A 316 -8.69 13.43 4.08
CA LEU A 316 -8.53 12.17 3.37
C LEU A 316 -9.46 12.09 2.15
N PHE A 317 -10.75 12.33 2.34
CA PHE A 317 -11.72 12.28 1.24
C PHE A 317 -11.56 13.45 0.27
N ALA A 318 -11.16 14.65 0.71
CA ALA A 318 -10.82 15.75 -0.18
C ALA A 318 -9.62 15.38 -1.07
N TRP A 319 -8.58 14.77 -0.51
CA TRP A 319 -7.44 14.26 -1.30
C TRP A 319 -7.89 13.19 -2.30
N LEU A 320 -8.62 12.16 -1.86
CA LEU A 320 -9.11 11.09 -2.73
C LEU A 320 -10.04 11.60 -3.84
N MET A 321 -10.84 12.64 -3.60
CA MET A 321 -11.83 13.14 -4.54
C MET A 321 -11.33 14.28 -5.45
N LEU A 322 -10.41 15.11 -4.96
CA LEU A 322 -9.98 16.33 -5.65
C LEU A 322 -8.60 16.21 -6.29
N ALA A 323 -7.66 15.50 -5.66
CA ALA A 323 -6.29 15.45 -6.13
C ALA A 323 -6.17 14.72 -7.48
N GLY A 324 -5.24 15.18 -8.33
CA GLY A 324 -5.08 14.69 -9.70
C GLY A 324 -6.24 15.01 -10.65
N ARG A 325 -7.25 15.80 -10.29
CA ARG A 325 -8.17 16.34 -11.31
C ARG A 325 -7.36 17.30 -12.19
N ARG A 326 -7.30 17.04 -13.51
CA ARG A 326 -6.83 18.08 -14.44
C ARG A 326 -7.82 19.22 -14.30
N ARG A 327 -7.35 20.44 -13.99
CA ARG A 327 -8.18 21.62 -14.23
C ARG A 327 -8.57 21.53 -15.71
N ALA A 328 -9.86 21.48 -16.00
CA ALA A 328 -10.30 21.75 -17.35
C ALA A 328 -9.69 23.11 -17.70
N GLU A 329 -8.81 23.14 -18.70
CA GLU A 329 -8.44 24.40 -19.33
C GLU A 329 -9.77 24.97 -19.85
N ALA A 330 -10.22 26.02 -19.17
CA ALA A 330 -11.38 26.81 -19.53
C ALA A 330 -11.00 27.81 -20.62
#